data_AF-A0A8S3G3E6-F1
#
_entry.id   AF-A0A8S3G3E6-F1
#
_cell.length_a   1.000
_cell.length_b   1.000
_cell.length_c   1.000
_cell.angle_alpha   90.00
_cell.angle_beta   90.00
_cell.angle_gamma   90.00
#
_symmetry.space_group_name_H-M   'P 1'
#
loop_
_entity.id
_entity.type
_entity.pdbx_description
1 polymer ?
#
loop_
_entity_poly.entity_id
_entity_poly.type
_entity_poly.pdbx_seq_one_letter_code
_entity_poly.pdbx_strand_id
1 'polypeptide(L)'
;MLTIDGRHIRSTAGIKGRGFEELNNPRDVCIDTSNQSIILSDSGNHRLVIYDINNFQVQRTIGGNDSQINLHFPFGICCDDDNLLYVCDRGNNRIVVIRFNDGALVRQWGRKGTQQGEFDAPDFICCRQNILAVSDFNNHRIQVFSLNGQFLFTFGKLGSGDSGQFRYPRGVAIDDEGFFMVADWVNNRLQLFTPNGELSAIVSDKNSDSCNDELALLKVEFDRPIGLAVSSQGVVFVTEWGRSHRIIIY
;
A
#
# COMPACT_ATOMS: atom_id res chain seq x y z
N MET A 1 -20.40 -3.53 21.96
CA MET A 1 -19.23 -2.67 21.72
C MET A 1 -18.01 -3.50 22.11
N LEU A 2 -17.20 -3.91 21.13
CA LEU A 2 -16.01 -4.70 21.41
C LEU A 2 -14.90 -3.72 21.83
N THR A 3 -14.34 -3.91 23.01
CA THR A 3 -13.26 -3.08 23.55
C THR A 3 -12.02 -3.94 23.62
N ILE A 4 -10.93 -3.51 23.00
CA ILE A 4 -9.61 -4.13 23.15
C ILE A 4 -8.72 -3.06 23.79
N ASP A 5 -8.25 -3.31 25.01
CA ASP A 5 -7.33 -2.44 25.77
C ASP A 5 -7.76 -0.96 25.83
N GLY A 6 -9.04 -0.70 26.10
CA GLY A 6 -9.58 0.66 26.22
C GLY A 6 -9.79 1.40 24.89
N ARG A 7 -9.53 0.75 23.74
CA ARG A 7 -9.86 1.26 22.41
C ARG A 7 -11.18 0.65 21.94
N HIS A 8 -12.09 1.49 21.46
CA HIS A 8 -13.42 1.08 21.05
C HIS A 8 -13.48 0.79 19.55
N ILE A 9 -13.95 -0.41 19.17
CA ILE A 9 -14.41 -0.65 17.81
C ILE A 9 -15.72 0.13 17.63
N ARG A 10 -15.67 1.20 16.83
CA ARG A 10 -16.83 2.08 16.59
C ARG A 10 -17.91 1.39 15.77
N SER A 11 -17.53 0.59 14.77
CA SER A 11 -18.44 -0.19 13.93
C SER A 11 -17.67 -1.25 13.13
N THR A 12 -18.41 -2.15 12.47
CA THR A 12 -17.92 -3.08 11.45
C THR A 12 -18.83 -2.96 10.23
N ALA A 13 -18.28 -2.94 9.02
CA ALA A 13 -19.05 -2.85 7.79
C ALA A 13 -18.59 -3.89 6.76
N GLY A 14 -19.54 -4.34 5.92
CA GLY A 14 -19.34 -5.32 4.86
C GLY A 14 -19.72 -6.76 5.26
N ILE A 15 -20.35 -7.46 4.32
CA ILE A 15 -20.62 -8.90 4.38
C ILE A 15 -19.97 -9.58 3.18
N LYS A 16 -19.64 -10.87 3.29
CA LYS A 16 -19.02 -11.60 2.17
C LYS A 16 -19.98 -11.71 1.00
N GLY A 17 -19.56 -11.27 -0.19
CA GLY A 17 -20.35 -11.44 -1.41
C GLY A 17 -19.96 -10.47 -2.53
N ARG A 18 -20.87 -10.29 -3.50
CA ARG A 18 -20.64 -9.51 -4.73
C ARG A 18 -21.64 -8.36 -4.94
N GLY A 19 -22.66 -8.24 -4.09
CA GLY A 19 -23.65 -7.17 -4.12
C GLY A 19 -23.07 -5.80 -3.77
N PHE A 20 -23.88 -4.74 -3.89
CA PHE A 20 -23.44 -3.35 -3.70
C PHE A 20 -22.72 -3.09 -2.36
N GLU A 21 -23.22 -3.66 -1.27
CA GLU A 21 -22.66 -3.52 0.09
C GLU A 21 -21.79 -4.70 0.53
N GLU A 22 -21.59 -5.68 -0.36
CA GLU A 22 -20.84 -6.89 -0.07
C GLU A 22 -19.38 -6.76 -0.52
N LEU A 23 -18.49 -7.44 0.20
CA LEU A 23 -17.05 -7.43 -0.06
C LEU A 23 -16.57 -8.84 -0.43
N ASN A 24 -15.63 -8.92 -1.35
CA ASN A 24 -14.98 -10.15 -1.77
C ASN A 24 -13.47 -9.94 -1.88
N ASN A 25 -12.72 -10.49 -0.90
CA ASN A 25 -11.27 -10.35 -0.83
C ASN A 25 -10.82 -8.86 -0.83
N PRO A 26 -11.29 -8.06 0.14
CA PRO A 26 -10.80 -6.69 0.32
C PRO A 26 -9.29 -6.70 0.58
N ARG A 27 -8.53 -5.74 0.03
CA ARG A 27 -7.06 -5.76 0.07
C ARG A 27 -6.42 -4.60 0.80
N ASP A 28 -6.91 -3.39 0.57
CA ASP A 28 -6.35 -2.18 1.12
C ASP A 28 -7.45 -1.17 1.43
N VAL A 29 -7.13 -0.22 2.30
CA VAL A 29 -8.04 0.84 2.76
C VAL A 29 -7.28 2.15 2.89
N CYS A 30 -7.86 3.23 2.36
CA CYS A 30 -7.38 4.58 2.63
C CYS A 30 -8.51 5.45 3.18
N ILE A 31 -8.13 6.47 3.95
CA ILE A 31 -9.04 7.43 4.54
C ILE A 31 -8.81 8.78 3.88
N ASP A 32 -9.88 9.34 3.33
CA ASP A 32 -9.91 10.70 2.82
C ASP A 32 -10.74 11.55 3.78
N THR A 33 -10.05 12.31 4.63
CA THR A 33 -10.68 13.17 5.63
C THR A 33 -11.35 14.40 5.00
N SER A 34 -10.85 14.87 3.85
CA SER A 34 -11.40 16.01 3.13
C SER A 34 -12.80 15.71 2.59
N ASN A 35 -12.98 14.48 2.07
CA ASN A 35 -14.23 13.97 1.55
C ASN A 35 -15.02 13.12 2.56
N GLN A 36 -14.58 13.07 3.82
CA GLN A 36 -15.20 12.29 4.90
C GLN A 36 -15.49 10.82 4.50
N SER A 37 -14.52 10.18 3.85
CA SER A 37 -14.72 8.90 3.19
C SER A 37 -13.66 7.86 3.57
N ILE A 38 -14.08 6.61 3.65
CA ILE A 38 -13.21 5.43 3.69
C ILE A 38 -13.30 4.77 2.33
N ILE A 39 -12.19 4.67 1.62
CA ILE A 39 -12.11 3.97 0.35
C ILE A 39 -11.47 2.62 0.59
N LEU A 40 -12.04 1.56 0.03
CA LEU A 40 -11.53 0.21 0.14
C LEU A 40 -11.41 -0.44 -1.24
N SER A 41 -10.33 -1.17 -1.48
CA SER A 41 -10.17 -1.98 -2.67
C SER A 41 -10.80 -3.36 -2.47
N ASP A 42 -11.90 -3.61 -3.19
CA ASP A 42 -12.66 -4.85 -3.18
C ASP A 42 -12.21 -5.72 -4.35
N SER A 43 -11.02 -6.32 -4.18
CA SER A 43 -10.24 -6.89 -5.28
C SER A 43 -10.97 -8.02 -6.01
N GLY A 44 -11.64 -8.90 -5.28
CA GLY A 44 -12.39 -10.02 -5.84
C GLY A 44 -13.67 -9.61 -6.57
N ASN A 45 -14.14 -8.37 -6.38
CA ASN A 45 -15.22 -7.76 -7.15
C ASN A 45 -14.70 -6.71 -8.15
N HIS A 46 -13.38 -6.59 -8.32
CA HIS A 46 -12.76 -5.75 -9.34
C HIS A 46 -13.15 -4.26 -9.24
N ARG A 47 -13.34 -3.75 -8.02
CA ARG A 47 -13.84 -2.38 -7.78
C ARG A 47 -13.27 -1.75 -6.52
N LEU A 48 -13.50 -0.46 -6.37
CA LEU A 48 -13.38 0.28 -5.12
C LEU A 48 -14.77 0.45 -4.50
N VAL A 49 -14.84 0.42 -3.18
CA VAL A 49 -16.06 0.69 -2.39
C VAL A 49 -15.78 1.90 -1.51
N ILE A 50 -16.67 2.89 -1.56
CA ILE A 50 -16.51 4.17 -0.85
C ILE A 50 -17.59 4.23 0.22
N TYR A 51 -17.16 4.31 1.48
CA TYR A 51 -18.01 4.46 2.65
C TYR A 51 -17.95 5.87 3.19
N ASP A 52 -19.04 6.34 3.78
CA ASP A 52 -19.04 7.51 4.64
C ASP A 52 -18.32 7.19 5.96
N ILE A 53 -17.35 8.01 6.36
CA ILE A 53 -16.53 7.76 7.56
C ILE A 53 -17.31 7.90 8.88
N ASN A 54 -18.42 8.63 8.89
CA ASN A 54 -19.18 8.93 10.09
C ASN A 54 -20.20 7.84 10.41
N ASN A 55 -20.88 7.32 9.38
CA ASN A 55 -21.97 6.36 9.53
C ASN A 55 -21.66 4.95 8.95
N PHE A 56 -20.52 4.77 8.29
CA PHE A 56 -20.05 3.50 7.73
C PHE A 56 -21.01 2.87 6.70
N GLN A 57 -21.82 3.69 6.01
CA GLN A 57 -22.67 3.25 4.90
C GLN A 57 -21.94 3.40 3.56
N VAL A 58 -22.19 2.47 2.62
CA VAL A 58 -21.64 2.56 1.26
C VAL A 58 -22.31 3.72 0.52
N GLN A 59 -21.51 4.68 0.09
CA GLN A 59 -21.96 5.81 -0.73
C GLN A 59 -22.02 5.44 -2.21
N ARG A 60 -20.95 4.80 -2.73
CA ARG A 60 -20.85 4.37 -4.13
C ARG A 60 -19.73 3.36 -4.34
N THR A 61 -19.67 2.82 -5.55
CA THR A 61 -18.56 1.97 -6.02
C THR A 61 -17.95 2.53 -7.31
N ILE A 62 -16.65 2.33 -7.50
CA ILE A 62 -15.94 2.72 -8.73
C ILE A 62 -15.25 1.49 -9.32
N GLY A 63 -15.42 1.23 -10.61
CA GLY A 63 -14.91 0.03 -11.26
C GLY A 63 -15.97 -1.08 -11.39
N GLY A 64 -15.53 -2.32 -11.58
CA GLY A 64 -16.37 -3.48 -11.88
C GLY A 64 -16.43 -3.81 -13.37
N ASN A 65 -16.84 -5.05 -13.68
CA ASN A 65 -16.80 -5.66 -15.02
C ASN A 65 -17.51 -4.86 -16.12
N ASP A 66 -18.49 -4.02 -15.77
CA ASP A 66 -19.32 -3.25 -16.72
C ASP A 66 -19.09 -1.72 -16.62
N SER A 67 -18.04 -1.30 -15.91
CA SER A 67 -17.73 0.13 -15.74
C SER A 67 -16.80 0.65 -16.84
N GLN A 68 -16.82 1.97 -17.05
CA GLN A 68 -15.85 2.62 -17.94
C GLN A 68 -14.39 2.47 -17.46
N ILE A 69 -14.21 2.17 -16.17
CA ILE A 69 -12.91 1.95 -15.55
C ILE A 69 -12.77 0.45 -15.25
N ASN A 70 -12.33 -0.31 -16.26
CA ASN A 70 -12.12 -1.76 -16.14
C ASN A 70 -10.92 -2.08 -15.22
N LEU A 71 -11.10 -1.97 -13.91
CA LEU A 71 -10.16 -2.43 -12.91
C LEU A 71 -10.13 -3.96 -12.89
N HIS A 72 -8.96 -4.54 -12.65
CA HIS A 72 -8.77 -5.97 -12.56
C HIS A 72 -7.92 -6.31 -11.32
N PHE A 73 -8.57 -6.85 -10.29
CA PHE A 73 -7.95 -7.10 -8.99
C PHE A 73 -7.23 -5.87 -8.41
N PRO A 74 -7.92 -4.73 -8.17
CA PRO A 74 -7.30 -3.58 -7.53
C PRO A 74 -6.79 -3.97 -6.13
N PHE A 75 -5.56 -3.57 -5.79
CA PHE A 75 -4.94 -3.83 -4.49
C PHE A 75 -4.68 -2.51 -3.76
N GLY A 76 -3.44 -2.02 -3.75
CA GLY A 76 -3.05 -0.80 -3.07
C GLY A 76 -3.83 0.40 -3.55
N ILE A 77 -4.25 1.24 -2.61
CA ILE A 77 -4.92 2.51 -2.90
C ILE A 77 -4.39 3.62 -2.01
N CYS A 78 -4.30 4.83 -2.55
CA CYS A 78 -4.08 6.04 -1.77
C CYS A 78 -4.83 7.23 -2.40
N CYS A 79 -4.92 8.33 -1.67
CA CYS A 79 -5.49 9.58 -2.15
C CYS A 79 -4.50 10.73 -1.91
N ASP A 80 -4.62 11.80 -2.69
CA ASP A 80 -3.98 13.08 -2.42
C ASP A 80 -4.99 14.11 -1.88
N ASP A 81 -4.48 15.27 -1.50
CA ASP A 81 -5.31 16.40 -1.06
C ASP A 81 -6.04 17.11 -2.23
N ASP A 82 -5.69 16.77 -3.48
CA ASP A 82 -6.25 17.32 -4.72
C ASP A 82 -7.40 16.45 -5.28
N ASN A 83 -8.03 15.65 -4.42
CA ASN A 83 -9.23 14.87 -4.75
C ASN A 83 -8.99 13.79 -5.82
N LEU A 84 -7.77 13.24 -5.89
CA LEU A 84 -7.40 12.12 -6.75
C LEU A 84 -7.19 10.85 -5.93
N LEU A 85 -7.74 9.75 -6.43
CA LEU A 85 -7.48 8.39 -5.98
C LEU A 85 -6.47 7.73 -6.92
N TYR A 86 -5.47 7.08 -6.33
CA TYR A 86 -4.47 6.30 -7.05
C TYR A 86 -4.66 4.83 -6.71
N VAL A 87 -4.64 3.97 -7.73
CA VAL A 87 -4.97 2.56 -7.61
C VAL A 87 -3.91 1.71 -8.28
N CYS A 88 -3.35 0.76 -7.54
CA CYS A 88 -2.63 -0.38 -8.10
C CYS A 88 -3.64 -1.33 -8.75
N ASP A 89 -3.82 -1.21 -10.05
CA ASP A 89 -4.65 -2.11 -10.86
C ASP A 89 -3.84 -3.37 -11.21
N ARG A 90 -3.62 -4.19 -10.17
CA ARG A 90 -2.62 -5.26 -10.13
C ARG A 90 -2.77 -6.24 -11.29
N GLY A 91 -3.99 -6.65 -11.59
CA GLY A 91 -4.28 -7.61 -12.65
C GLY A 91 -4.02 -7.07 -14.05
N ASN A 92 -4.02 -5.75 -14.22
CA ASN A 92 -3.68 -5.08 -15.48
C ASN A 92 -2.24 -4.53 -15.51
N ASN A 93 -1.46 -4.67 -14.43
CA ASN A 93 -0.08 -4.23 -14.32
C ASN A 93 0.10 -2.72 -14.59
N ARG A 94 -0.78 -1.91 -14.04
CA ARG A 94 -0.80 -0.46 -14.24
C ARG A 94 -1.24 0.29 -12.99
N ILE A 95 -0.99 1.59 -12.98
CA ILE A 95 -1.60 2.53 -12.02
C ILE A 95 -2.75 3.25 -12.71
N VAL A 96 -3.87 3.38 -12.00
CA VAL A 96 -5.07 4.10 -12.45
C VAL A 96 -5.30 5.26 -11.49
N VAL A 97 -5.56 6.45 -12.06
CA VAL A 97 -5.86 7.67 -11.29
C VAL A 97 -7.28 8.12 -11.60
N ILE A 98 -8.06 8.29 -10.56
CA ILE A 98 -9.50 8.51 -10.62
C ILE A 98 -9.79 9.79 -9.83
N ARG A 99 -10.59 10.69 -10.40
CA ARG A 99 -11.10 11.83 -9.64
C ARG A 99 -12.15 11.33 -8.66
N PHE A 100 -11.98 11.62 -7.38
CA PHE A 100 -12.84 11.08 -6.34
C PHE A 100 -14.31 11.48 -6.58
N ASN A 101 -14.61 12.78 -6.71
CA ASN A 101 -16.00 13.29 -6.73
C ASN A 101 -16.93 12.66 -7.77
N ASP A 102 -16.46 12.48 -9.01
CA ASP A 102 -17.28 11.99 -10.13
C ASP A 102 -16.89 10.58 -10.59
N GLY A 103 -15.82 10.01 -10.02
CA GLY A 103 -15.29 8.71 -10.43
C GLY A 103 -14.71 8.71 -11.85
N ALA A 104 -14.37 9.88 -12.42
CA ALA A 104 -13.83 9.96 -13.77
C ALA A 104 -12.37 9.48 -13.82
N LEU A 105 -12.04 8.73 -14.88
CA LEU A 105 -10.64 8.39 -15.19
C LEU A 105 -9.87 9.66 -15.54
N VAL A 106 -8.83 9.98 -14.77
CA VAL A 106 -7.97 11.13 -15.02
C VAL A 106 -6.78 10.73 -15.87
N ARG A 107 -6.12 9.63 -15.50
CA ARG A 107 -4.94 9.10 -16.20
C ARG A 107 -4.68 7.66 -15.78
N GLN A 108 -3.85 6.98 -16.56
CA GLN A 108 -3.34 5.66 -16.25
C GLN A 108 -1.99 5.47 -16.91
N TRP A 109 -1.11 4.69 -16.30
CA TRP A 109 0.17 4.34 -16.90
C TRP A 109 0.65 2.96 -16.43
N GLY A 110 1.50 2.37 -17.25
CA GLY A 110 2.06 1.05 -17.00
C GLY A 110 1.44 -0.06 -17.83
N ARG A 111 2.21 -1.14 -17.90
CA ARG A 111 1.91 -2.40 -18.56
C ARG A 111 2.82 -3.47 -17.96
N LYS A 112 2.54 -4.74 -18.27
CA LYS A 112 3.41 -5.84 -17.85
C LYS A 112 4.84 -5.66 -18.39
N GLY A 113 5.84 -5.71 -17.52
CA GLY A 113 7.25 -5.64 -17.92
C GLY A 113 8.20 -5.31 -16.77
N THR A 114 9.46 -5.04 -17.10
CA THR A 114 10.55 -4.81 -16.13
C THR A 114 11.23 -3.45 -16.32
N GLN A 115 10.85 -2.67 -17.34
CA GLN A 115 11.43 -1.35 -17.59
C GLN A 115 10.83 -0.29 -16.67
N GLN A 116 11.36 0.93 -16.75
CA GLN A 116 10.82 2.08 -16.02
C GLN A 116 9.36 2.33 -16.42
N GLY A 117 8.48 2.45 -15.42
CA GLY A 117 7.05 2.63 -15.65
C GLY A 117 6.31 1.37 -16.12
N GLU A 118 7.00 0.24 -16.33
CA GLU A 118 6.38 -1.08 -16.48
C GLU A 118 6.32 -1.77 -15.12
N PHE A 119 5.30 -2.59 -14.89
CA PHE A 119 5.07 -3.28 -13.63
C PHE A 119 4.87 -4.77 -13.85
N ASP A 120 5.12 -5.58 -12.83
CA ASP A 120 4.63 -6.95 -12.74
C ASP A 120 3.96 -7.14 -11.37
N ALA A 121 2.62 -7.14 -11.40
CA ALA A 121 1.73 -7.18 -10.26
C ALA A 121 2.00 -6.07 -9.21
N PRO A 122 1.80 -4.78 -9.54
CA PRO A 122 1.97 -3.70 -8.56
C PRO A 122 1.01 -3.93 -7.38
N ASP A 123 1.51 -3.89 -6.14
CA ASP A 123 0.79 -4.40 -4.97
C ASP A 123 0.28 -3.27 -4.06
N PHE A 124 1.16 -2.38 -3.60
CA PHE A 124 0.83 -1.22 -2.76
C PHE A 124 1.30 0.09 -3.39
N ILE A 125 0.63 1.18 -3.02
CA ILE A 125 0.96 2.55 -3.44
C ILE A 125 0.81 3.50 -2.26
N CYS A 126 1.74 4.44 -2.13
CA CYS A 126 1.70 5.51 -1.14
C CYS A 126 1.85 6.86 -1.86
N CYS A 127 1.08 7.86 -1.44
CA CYS A 127 1.19 9.25 -1.89
C CYS A 127 1.62 10.13 -0.71
N ARG A 128 2.72 10.87 -0.87
CA ARG A 128 3.16 11.90 0.09
C ARG A 128 4.11 12.86 -0.60
N GLN A 129 4.17 14.11 -0.16
CA GLN A 129 5.14 15.10 -0.66
C GLN A 129 5.20 15.20 -2.21
N ASN A 130 4.04 15.12 -2.88
CA ASN A 130 3.92 15.16 -4.34
C ASN A 130 4.59 14.00 -5.11
N ILE A 131 4.89 12.89 -4.44
CA ILE A 131 5.40 11.67 -5.06
C ILE A 131 4.48 10.48 -4.78
N LEU A 132 4.54 9.51 -5.69
CA LEU A 132 3.92 8.19 -5.55
C LEU A 132 5.03 7.16 -5.44
N ALA A 133 5.01 6.35 -4.40
CA ALA A 133 5.86 5.16 -4.29
C ALA A 133 5.00 3.91 -4.51
N VAL A 134 5.41 3.05 -5.44
CA VAL A 134 4.69 1.85 -5.83
C VAL A 134 5.57 0.62 -5.60
N SER A 135 5.06 -0.37 -4.89
CA SER A 135 5.72 -1.67 -4.81
C SER A 135 5.42 -2.52 -6.04
N ASP A 136 6.48 -2.79 -6.80
CA ASP A 136 6.46 -3.60 -8.00
C ASP A 136 6.83 -5.04 -7.63
N PHE A 137 5.82 -5.76 -7.11
CA PHE A 137 5.97 -6.96 -6.31
C PHE A 137 6.81 -8.06 -6.97
N ASN A 138 6.49 -8.44 -8.21
CA ASN A 138 7.22 -9.50 -8.91
C ASN A 138 8.58 -9.03 -9.47
N ASN A 139 8.78 -7.71 -9.61
CA ASN A 139 10.05 -7.13 -10.02
C ASN A 139 10.98 -6.82 -8.84
N HIS A 140 10.51 -7.02 -7.60
CA HIS A 140 11.31 -6.89 -6.38
C HIS A 140 11.95 -5.50 -6.20
N ARG A 141 11.20 -4.46 -6.52
CA ARG A 141 11.64 -3.07 -6.46
C ARG A 141 10.52 -2.14 -6.05
N ILE A 142 10.88 -0.92 -5.66
CA ILE A 142 9.97 0.21 -5.53
C ILE A 142 10.20 1.14 -6.71
N GLN A 143 9.14 1.60 -7.35
CA GLN A 143 9.20 2.65 -8.37
C GLN A 143 8.57 3.93 -7.83
N VAL A 144 9.25 5.06 -8.02
CA VAL A 144 8.81 6.37 -7.52
C VAL A 144 8.46 7.27 -8.70
N PHE A 145 7.30 7.92 -8.63
CA PHE A 145 6.75 8.78 -9.67
C PHE A 145 6.34 10.13 -9.09
N SER A 146 6.21 11.15 -9.94
CA SER A 146 5.42 12.33 -9.60
C SER A 146 3.92 12.00 -9.60
N LEU A 147 3.09 12.86 -8.99
CA LEU A 147 1.61 12.73 -9.05
C LEU A 147 1.04 12.71 -10.47
N ASN A 148 1.79 13.23 -11.45
CA ASN A 148 1.43 13.22 -12.87
C ASN A 148 1.84 11.94 -13.61
N GLY A 149 2.45 10.97 -12.92
CA GLY A 149 2.87 9.68 -13.48
C GLY A 149 4.23 9.71 -14.17
N GLN A 150 5.03 10.76 -13.99
CA GLN A 150 6.40 10.78 -14.51
C GLN A 150 7.31 9.97 -13.62
N PHE A 151 8.06 9.04 -14.19
CA PHE A 151 9.07 8.26 -13.46
C PHE A 151 10.15 9.19 -12.90
N LEU A 152 10.48 9.05 -11.62
CA LEU A 152 11.54 9.80 -10.95
C LEU A 152 12.76 8.90 -10.74
N PHE A 153 12.60 7.82 -9.99
CA PHE A 153 13.67 6.86 -9.73
C PHE A 153 13.08 5.51 -9.27
N THR A 154 13.97 4.52 -9.10
CA THR A 154 13.63 3.21 -8.56
C THR A 154 14.75 2.73 -7.66
N PHE A 155 14.41 1.93 -6.66
CA PHE A 155 15.39 1.27 -5.81
C PHE A 155 14.94 -0.15 -5.48
N GLY A 156 15.93 -0.98 -5.20
CA GLY A 156 15.77 -2.40 -4.91
C GLY A 156 15.86 -3.32 -6.12
N LYS A 157 16.14 -4.59 -5.81
CA LYS A 157 16.29 -5.70 -6.75
C LYS A 157 16.08 -7.01 -5.99
N LEU A 158 15.87 -8.11 -6.72
CA LEU A 158 15.76 -9.44 -6.12
C LEU A 158 16.98 -9.77 -5.24
N GLY A 159 16.71 -10.18 -4.01
CA GLY A 159 17.70 -10.80 -3.15
C GLY A 159 17.29 -10.78 -1.68
N SER A 160 18.21 -11.20 -0.83
CA SER A 160 18.04 -11.26 0.62
C SER A 160 19.19 -10.62 1.39
N GLY A 161 20.14 -9.96 0.73
CA GLY A 161 21.27 -9.28 1.39
C GLY A 161 20.97 -7.84 1.80
N ASP A 162 21.96 -7.16 2.41
CA ASP A 162 21.82 -5.86 3.09
C ASP A 162 22.04 -4.64 2.19
N SER A 163 21.73 -4.76 0.90
CA SER A 163 22.00 -3.73 -0.11
C SER A 163 20.72 -3.16 -0.73
N GLY A 164 19.67 -3.01 0.07
CA GLY A 164 18.36 -2.58 -0.42
C GLY A 164 17.67 -3.64 -1.29
N GLN A 165 18.08 -4.91 -1.17
CA GLN A 165 17.49 -6.01 -1.91
C GLN A 165 16.14 -6.41 -1.30
N PHE A 166 15.19 -6.78 -2.14
CA PHE A 166 13.86 -7.22 -1.72
C PHE A 166 13.55 -8.60 -2.23
N ARG A 167 12.63 -9.27 -1.55
CA ARG A 167 11.95 -10.45 -2.03
C ARG A 167 10.45 -10.28 -1.85
N TYR A 168 9.84 -9.83 -2.94
CA TYR A 168 8.42 -9.54 -3.09
C TYR A 168 7.94 -8.42 -2.14
N PRO A 169 8.44 -7.19 -2.31
CA PRO A 169 8.07 -6.07 -1.44
C PRO A 169 6.56 -5.80 -1.54
N ARG A 170 5.93 -5.51 -0.41
CA ARG A 170 4.50 -5.20 -0.34
C ARG A 170 4.28 -3.76 0.11
N GLY A 171 3.91 -3.53 1.36
CA GLY A 171 3.62 -2.20 1.89
C GLY A 171 4.78 -1.25 1.67
N VAL A 172 4.45 -0.04 1.28
CA VAL A 172 5.36 1.09 1.20
C VAL A 172 4.69 2.27 1.88
N ALA A 173 5.42 2.96 2.74
CA ALA A 173 4.99 4.19 3.38
C ALA A 173 6.11 5.23 3.29
N ILE A 174 5.73 6.50 3.36
CA ILE A 174 6.66 7.64 3.31
C ILE A 174 6.42 8.45 4.59
N ASP A 175 7.46 8.84 5.32
CA ASP A 175 7.35 9.70 6.52
C ASP A 175 7.34 11.22 6.19
N ASP A 176 7.29 12.09 7.20
CA ASP A 176 7.27 13.55 7.03
C ASP A 176 8.58 14.11 6.49
N GLU A 177 9.68 13.37 6.66
CA GLU A 177 11.02 13.67 6.19
C GLU A 177 11.30 13.12 4.78
N GLY A 178 10.38 12.33 4.23
CA GLY A 178 10.48 11.73 2.91
C GLY A 178 11.22 10.40 2.86
N PHE A 179 11.53 9.78 3.99
CA PHE A 179 12.08 8.43 4.04
C PHE A 179 11.01 7.41 3.66
N PHE A 180 11.43 6.38 2.94
CA PHE A 180 10.57 5.27 2.58
C PHE A 180 10.75 4.14 3.58
N MET A 181 9.64 3.56 4.01
CA MET A 181 9.65 2.30 4.74
C MET A 181 8.97 1.24 3.89
N VAL A 182 9.63 0.10 3.70
CA VAL A 182 9.19 -0.97 2.80
C VAL A 182 9.10 -2.29 3.56
N ALA A 183 7.96 -2.97 3.42
CA ALA A 183 7.75 -4.31 3.94
C ALA A 183 8.33 -5.34 2.95
N ASP A 184 9.44 -5.97 3.34
CA ASP A 184 10.13 -6.99 2.56
C ASP A 184 9.57 -8.37 2.91
N TRP A 185 8.45 -8.69 2.26
CA TRP A 185 7.49 -9.71 2.69
C TRP A 185 8.10 -11.09 2.94
N VAL A 186 8.95 -11.60 2.04
CA VAL A 186 9.53 -12.95 2.19
C VAL A 186 10.78 -12.95 3.06
N ASN A 187 11.50 -11.83 3.12
CA ASN A 187 12.69 -11.71 3.97
C ASN A 187 12.32 -11.36 5.43
N ASN A 188 11.03 -11.23 5.76
CA ASN A 188 10.55 -11.00 7.13
C ASN A 188 11.22 -9.79 7.82
N ARG A 189 11.33 -8.69 7.08
CA ARG A 189 11.97 -7.46 7.57
C ARG A 189 11.28 -6.21 7.05
N LEU A 190 11.55 -5.09 7.70
CA LEU A 190 11.33 -3.76 7.13
C LEU A 190 12.67 -3.15 6.75
N GLN A 191 12.67 -2.36 5.68
CA GLN A 191 13.83 -1.58 5.27
C GLN A 191 13.44 -0.12 5.14
N LEU A 192 14.26 0.76 5.70
CA LEU A 192 14.12 2.21 5.63
C LEU A 192 15.10 2.75 4.60
N PHE A 193 14.64 3.65 3.73
CA PHE A 193 15.43 4.28 2.69
C PHE A 193 15.35 5.80 2.80
N THR A 194 16.44 6.46 2.47
CA THR A 194 16.50 7.92 2.35
C THR A 194 15.58 8.41 1.22
N PRO A 195 15.27 9.72 1.17
CA PRO A 195 14.50 10.31 0.06
C PRO A 195 15.08 10.04 -1.34
N ASN A 196 16.37 9.70 -1.44
CA ASN A 196 17.05 9.37 -2.70
C ASN A 196 17.02 7.86 -3.03
N GLY A 197 16.37 7.03 -2.19
CA GLY A 197 16.28 5.58 -2.38
C GLY A 197 17.50 4.79 -1.92
N GLU A 198 18.34 5.38 -1.05
CA GLU A 198 19.50 4.69 -0.47
C GLU A 198 19.10 4.00 0.83
N LEU A 199 19.59 2.77 1.07
CA LEU A 199 19.27 2.04 2.29
C LEU A 199 19.83 2.80 3.51
N SER A 200 18.96 3.12 4.46
CA SER A 200 19.31 3.78 5.71
C SER A 200 19.35 2.82 6.90
N ALA A 201 18.39 1.90 6.99
CA ALA A 201 18.29 0.98 8.12
C ALA A 201 17.45 -0.25 7.80
N ILE A 202 17.63 -1.29 8.61
CA ILE A 202 16.86 -2.54 8.59
C ILE A 202 16.25 -2.78 9.98
N VAL A 203 15.01 -3.26 9.99
CA VAL A 203 14.32 -3.74 11.20
C VAL A 203 13.99 -5.22 10.97
N SER A 204 14.61 -6.11 11.73
CA SER A 204 14.49 -7.57 11.58
C SER A 204 14.90 -8.33 12.84
N ASP A 205 14.77 -9.68 12.83
CA ASP A 205 15.37 -10.55 13.84
C ASP A 205 16.87 -10.78 13.54
N LYS A 206 17.70 -10.76 14.59
CA LYS A 206 19.16 -10.92 14.56
C LYS A 206 19.63 -12.28 14.05
N ASN A 207 18.76 -13.30 14.03
CA ASN A 207 19.11 -14.64 13.53
C ASN A 207 18.90 -14.79 12.01
N SER A 208 18.46 -13.73 11.32
CA SER A 208 18.48 -13.74 9.86
C SER A 208 19.91 -13.52 9.38
N ASP A 209 20.40 -14.38 8.48
CA ASP A 209 21.70 -14.24 7.80
C ASP A 209 21.79 -12.96 6.91
N SER A 210 20.84 -12.04 7.06
CA SER A 210 20.54 -10.88 6.23
C SER A 210 20.47 -9.57 7.04
N CYS A 211 21.32 -9.43 8.05
CA CYS A 211 21.44 -8.16 8.76
C CYS A 211 22.88 -7.93 9.21
N ASN A 212 23.58 -7.03 8.54
CA ASN A 212 24.78 -6.38 9.04
C ASN A 212 24.42 -5.63 10.34
N ASP A 213 25.15 -5.89 11.42
CA ASP A 213 24.91 -5.32 12.74
C ASP A 213 24.93 -3.77 12.75
N GLU A 214 25.59 -3.13 11.77
CA GLU A 214 25.65 -1.65 11.66
C GLU A 214 24.35 -0.99 11.17
N LEU A 215 23.50 -1.73 10.43
CA LEU A 215 22.25 -1.19 9.85
C LEU A 215 21.00 -1.56 10.65
N ALA A 216 21.15 -2.39 11.68
CA ALA A 216 20.04 -2.85 12.52
C ALA A 216 19.57 -1.73 13.46
N LEU A 217 18.44 -1.09 13.13
CA LEU A 217 17.87 -0.04 13.97
C LEU A 217 17.17 -0.62 15.21
N LEU A 218 16.46 -1.72 15.02
CA LEU A 218 15.67 -2.36 16.07
C LEU A 218 15.44 -3.84 15.79
N LYS A 219 15.38 -4.63 16.88
CA LYS A 219 15.22 -6.08 16.82
C LYS A 219 13.74 -6.45 16.92
N VAL A 220 13.22 -7.03 15.85
CA VAL A 220 11.79 -7.32 15.73
C VAL A 220 11.62 -8.58 14.90
N GLU A 221 10.99 -9.59 15.47
CA GLU A 221 10.61 -10.80 14.73
C GLU A 221 9.33 -10.51 13.95
N PHE A 222 9.46 -10.37 12.62
CA PHE A 222 8.32 -10.28 11.73
C PHE A 222 7.97 -11.65 11.13
N ASP A 223 6.69 -11.90 10.88
CA ASP A 223 6.21 -13.00 10.04
C ASP A 223 5.35 -12.46 8.91
N ARG A 224 5.99 -12.25 7.75
CA ARG A 224 5.35 -11.78 6.52
C ARG A 224 4.63 -10.43 6.66
N PRO A 225 5.37 -9.33 6.85
CA PRO A 225 4.78 -7.99 6.92
C PRO A 225 4.12 -7.63 5.58
N ILE A 226 2.92 -7.05 5.62
CA ILE A 226 2.14 -6.62 4.46
C ILE A 226 1.97 -5.11 4.44
N GLY A 227 1.04 -4.59 5.23
CA GLY A 227 0.62 -3.19 5.15
C GLY A 227 1.40 -2.33 6.13
N LEU A 228 1.70 -1.10 5.71
CA LEU A 228 2.42 -0.11 6.50
C LEU A 228 1.61 1.19 6.56
N ALA A 229 1.57 1.82 7.73
CA ALA A 229 1.12 3.20 7.89
C ALA A 229 2.06 3.93 8.85
N VAL A 230 2.28 5.22 8.64
CA VAL A 230 3.12 6.07 9.50
C VAL A 230 2.29 7.26 9.95
N SER A 231 2.23 7.50 11.26
CA SER A 231 1.57 8.68 11.81
C SER A 231 2.46 9.93 11.74
N SER A 232 1.87 11.11 11.92
CA SER A 232 2.59 12.38 12.03
C SER A 232 3.52 12.48 13.26
N GLN A 233 3.45 11.53 14.19
CA GLN A 233 4.36 11.43 15.33
C GLN A 233 5.51 10.46 15.07
N GLY A 234 5.66 9.98 13.83
CA GLY A 234 6.62 8.94 13.45
C GLY A 234 6.14 7.53 13.78
N VAL A 235 4.93 7.38 14.36
CA VAL A 235 4.48 6.06 14.78
C VAL A 235 4.23 5.13 13.60
N VAL A 236 4.93 4.00 13.56
CA VAL A 236 4.81 2.99 12.51
C VAL A 236 3.78 1.93 12.90
N PHE A 237 2.85 1.62 12.00
CA PHE A 237 1.93 0.50 12.09
C PHE A 237 2.24 -0.51 11.00
N VAL A 238 2.44 -1.77 11.40
CA VAL A 238 2.74 -2.89 10.49
C VAL A 238 1.66 -3.94 10.66
N THR A 239 1.15 -4.49 9.56
CA THR A 239 0.26 -5.67 9.60
C THR A 239 0.99 -6.92 9.09
N GLU A 240 0.67 -8.08 9.67
CA GLU A 240 1.35 -9.34 9.37
C GLU A 240 0.35 -10.42 8.93
N TRP A 241 0.73 -11.18 7.89
CA TRP A 241 -0.08 -12.32 7.43
C TRP A 241 0.26 -13.64 8.11
N GLY A 242 1.47 -13.74 8.62
CA GLY A 242 1.97 -14.96 9.24
C GLY A 242 1.36 -15.23 10.61
N ARG A 243 1.95 -16.19 11.33
CA ARG A 243 1.43 -16.79 12.57
C ARG A 243 1.25 -15.79 13.72
N SER A 244 1.90 -14.62 13.66
CA SER A 244 1.94 -13.65 14.75
C SER A 244 0.76 -12.66 14.74
N HIS A 245 0.16 -12.35 13.58
CA HIS A 245 -0.99 -11.42 13.43
C HIS A 245 -0.93 -10.17 14.34
N ARG A 246 0.19 -9.44 14.37
CA ARG A 246 0.36 -8.28 15.27
C ARG A 246 0.28 -6.95 14.52
N ILE A 247 -0.11 -5.91 15.25
CA ILE A 247 0.20 -4.52 14.91
C ILE A 247 1.41 -4.15 15.76
N ILE A 248 2.52 -3.87 15.11
CA ILE A 248 3.73 -3.41 15.79
C ILE A 248 3.74 -1.89 15.72
N ILE A 249 3.93 -1.26 16.88
CA ILE A 249 3.91 0.20 17.10
C ILE A 249 5.33 0.61 17.53
N TYR A 250 6.00 1.43 16.74
CA TYR A 250 7.23 2.16 17.12
C TYR A 250 6.95 3.64 17.09
#